data_AF-Q65CR0-F1
#
_entry.id   AF-Q65CR0-F1
#
_cell.length_a   1.000
_cell.length_b   1.000
_cell.length_c   1.000
_cell.angle_alpha   90.00
_cell.angle_beta   90.00
_cell.angle_gamma   90.00
#
_symmetry.space_group_name_H-M   'P 1'
#
loop_
_entity.id
_entity.type
_entity.pdbx_description
1 polymer ?
#
loop_
_entity_poly.entity_id
_entity_poly.type
_entity_poly.pdbx_seq_one_letter_code
_entity_poly.pdbx_strand_id
1 'polypeptide(L)' 'MKPLQISAETAQKLSETLNLPLEQIMHLPQHILLAKIAEIQKKDQ' A
#
# COMPACT_ATOMS: atom_id res chain seq x y z
N MET A 1 1.69 17.08 -7.13
CA MET A 1 1.37 15.75 -6.59
C MET A 1 1.88 15.70 -5.15
N LYS A 2 0.99 15.59 -4.16
CA LYS A 2 1.42 15.48 -2.76
C LYS A 2 2.12 14.12 -2.61
N PRO A 3 3.39 14.07 -2.19
CA PRO A 3 4.03 12.79 -1.89
C PRO A 3 3.21 12.12 -0.78
N LEU A 4 3.03 10.80 -0.89
CA LEU A 4 2.42 10.03 0.18
C LEU A 4 3.22 10.27 1.46
N GLN A 5 2.56 10.83 2.47
CA GLN A 5 3.14 11.01 3.79
C GLN A 5 2.95 9.72 4.58
N ILE A 6 3.47 8.60 4.04
CA ILE A 6 3.51 7.33 4.77
C ILE A 6 4.88 7.17 5.40
N SER A 7 4.90 6.87 6.69
CA SER A 7 6.12 6.52 7.39
C SER A 7 6.73 5.25 6.81
N ALA A 8 8.05 5.11 6.88
CA ALA A 8 8.76 3.91 6.42
C ALA A 8 8.23 2.62 7.09
N GLU A 9 7.82 2.71 8.37
CA GLU A 9 7.20 1.62 9.11
C GLU A 9 5.85 1.19 8.50
N THR A 10 5.00 2.16 8.13
CA THR A 10 3.73 1.89 7.47
C THR A 10 3.94 1.28 6.09
N ALA A 11 4.94 1.76 5.35
CA ALA A 11 5.29 1.23 4.04
C ALA A 11 5.78 -0.23 4.12
N GLN A 12 6.57 -0.61 5.14
CA GLN A 12 6.96 -2.00 5.39
C GLN A 12 5.76 -2.90 5.69
N LYS A 13 4.88 -2.49 6.61
CA LYS A 13 3.67 -3.25 6.95
C LYS A 13 2.75 -3.45 5.74
N LEU A 14 2.60 -2.41 4.92
CA LEU A 14 1.83 -2.47 3.68
C LEU A 14 2.49 -3.36 2.62
N SER A 15 3.82 -3.33 2.52
CA SER A 15 4.61 -4.20 1.64
C SER A 15 4.36 -5.68 1.96
N GLU A 16 4.40 -6.03 3.25
CA GLU A 16 4.12 -7.39 3.72
C GLU A 16 2.66 -7.80 3.49
N THR A 17 1.71 -6.93 3.83
CA THR A 17 0.27 -7.22 3.71
C THR A 17 -0.16 -7.36 2.25
N LEU A 18 0.34 -6.49 1.38
CA LEU A 18 0.02 -6.49 -0.06
C LEU A 18 0.91 -7.47 -0.84
N ASN A 19 1.92 -8.05 -0.19
CA ASN A 19 2.95 -8.89 -0.79
C ASN A 19 3.61 -8.20 -2.01
N LEU A 20 3.92 -6.91 -1.85
CA LEU A 20 4.51 -6.04 -2.88
C LEU A 20 5.85 -5.49 -2.38
N PRO A 21 6.81 -5.22 -3.28
CA PRO A 21 8.09 -4.65 -2.88
C PRO A 21 7.96 -3.24 -2.30
N LEU A 22 8.80 -2.94 -1.31
CA LEU A 22 8.79 -1.66 -0.61
C LEU A 22 9.02 -0.47 -1.55
N GLU A 23 9.91 -0.59 -2.54
CA GLU A 23 10.13 0.50 -3.52
C GLU A 23 8.83 0.82 -4.25
N GLN A 24 8.08 -0.22 -4.64
CA GLN A 24 6.80 -0.03 -5.33
C GLN A 24 5.77 0.64 -4.41
N ILE A 25 5.71 0.32 -3.12
CA ILE A 25 4.84 0.98 -2.14
C ILE A 25 5.18 2.48 -1.99
N MET A 26 6.46 2.83 -1.99
CA MET A 26 6.92 4.22 -1.84
C MET A 26 6.67 5.08 -3.09
N HIS A 27 6.61 4.45 -4.26
CA HIS A 27 6.29 5.12 -5.54
C HIS A 27 4.82 4.99 -5.97
N LEU A 28 4.06 4.13 -5.30
CA LEU A 28 2.66 3.86 -5.62
C LEU A 28 1.82 5.10 -5.38
N PRO A 29 0.89 5.49 -6.29
CA PRO A 29 -0.06 6.54 -6.00
C PRO A 29 -1.11 6.10 -4.96
N GLN A 30 -1.57 7.05 -4.14
CA GLN A 30 -2.45 6.80 -2.98
C GLN A 30 -3.75 6.06 -3.34
N HIS A 31 -4.35 6.35 -4.49
CA HIS A 31 -5.60 5.71 -4.90
C HIS A 31 -5.44 4.22 -5.25
N ILE A 32 -4.26 3.79 -5.75
CA ILE A 32 -3.99 2.37 -6.03
C ILE A 32 -3.80 1.60 -4.73
N LEU A 33 -3.13 2.21 -3.75
CA LEU A 33 -2.99 1.66 -2.40
C LEU A 33 -4.36 1.36 -1.77
N LEU A 34 -5.29 2.32 -1.85
CA LEU A 34 -6.67 2.14 -1.38
C LEU A 34 -7.41 1.04 -2.13
N ALA A 35 -7.27 0.97 -3.46
CA ALA A 35 -7.89 -0.07 -4.27
C ALA A 35 -7.39 -1.47 -3.87
N LYS A 36 -6.08 -1.64 -3.66
CA LYS A 36 -5.51 -2.93 -3.24
C LYS A 36 -5.93 -3.34 -1.83
N ILE A 37 -6.00 -2.39 -0.89
CA ILE A 37 -6.53 -2.66 0.46
C ILE A 37 -7.99 -3.13 0.38
N ALA A 38 -8.80 -2.47 -0.45
CA ALA A 38 -10.19 -2.88 -0.67
C ALA A 38 -10.31 -4.27 -1.34
N GLU A 39 -9.41 -4.62 -2.26
CA GLU A 39 -9.36 -5.97 -2.85
C GLU A 39 -9.03 -7.05 -1.81
N ILE A 40 -8.10 -6.78 -0.89
CA ILE A 40 -7.77 -7.71 0.20
C ILE A 40 -8.97 -7.89 1.13
N GLN A 41 -9.59 -6.79 1.57
CA GLN A 41 -10.78 -6.86 2.44
C GLN A 41 -11.93 -7.64 1.80
N LYS A 42 -12.09 -7.54 0.47
CA LYS A 42 -13.10 -8.32 -0.27
C LYS A 42 -12.76 -9.80 -0.42
N LYS A 43 -11.47 -10.17 -0.40
CA LYS A 43 -11.04 -11.57 -0.47
C LYS A 43 -11.16 -12.31 0.87
N ASP A 44 -11.19 -11.57 1.97
CA ASP A 44 -11.31 -12.11 3.33
C ASP A 44 -12.77 -12.25 3.81
N GLN A 45 -13.76 -11.86 2.98
CA GLN A 45 -15.20 -12.10 3.20
C GLN A 45 -15.72 -13.26 2.36
#